data_AF-G0AH51-F1
#
_entry.id   AF-G0AH51-F1
#
_cell.length_a   1.000
_cell.length_b   1.000
_cell.length_c   1.000
_cell.angle_alpha   90.00
_cell.angle_beta   90.00
_cell.angle_gamma   90.00
#
_symmetry.space_group_name_H-M   'P 1'
#
loop_
_entity.id
_entity.type
_entity.pdbx_description
1 polymer ?
#
loop_
_entity_poly.entity_id
_entity_poly.type
_entity_poly.pdbx_seq_one_letter_code
_entity_poly.pdbx_strand_id
1 'polypeptide(L)'
;MPLPKLPTKPAALLSVQDYPKAEAGKAVKPRIAIVEPITRNKEVAPQARNKPVESRKTDKAPAENSRAVADKPAKPADTRPKSSTSRAADKSGTTKLFVLDTNVLMHDPTSLFRFEEHDIYLPMVTLEELDNHKKGMSEVARNARQVSRSLDALVGDIVDDQIDHGIPLSKLGNKDAKGRLFFQTKLQNADLPEGLPVGKADNQILGVVRGLEAETPGRPVVLVSKDINMRIKARAMGLPAEDYFNDHVLEDTDLLYSGIQQLPDDFWIKHGKGIESWQENKHGTGYTYYRLSGPLVPTLLVNQFVFIEPKNGEPAFYGQVTQINGKTAVLQTLRDYGHAKNSVWGITARNREQNFALNLLMNPDCDFVTLLGQAGTGKTLLALAAGLAQVLETKTYNEIIVTRVTVPVGEDIGFLPGTEEEKMGPWMGAFDDNLEVLNKSDSDAGEWGRAATQDLIRSRIKIKSLNFMRGRTFVNKFLIIDEAQNLTPKQMKTLVTRAGPGTKIICLGNIAQIDTPYLTEGSSGLTYVVDRFKGWSHSGHVTLARGERSRLADHASDVL
;
A
#
# COMPACT_ATOMS: atom_id res chain seq x y z
N MET A 1 31.43 -30.66 -15.76
CA MET A 1 30.70 -31.57 -16.67
C MET A 1 30.94 -31.09 -18.11
N PRO A 2 31.11 -31.97 -19.11
CA PRO A 2 31.11 -31.53 -20.50
C PRO A 2 29.73 -30.95 -20.82
N LEU A 3 29.68 -29.92 -21.67
CA LEU A 3 28.43 -29.29 -22.06
C LEU A 3 27.69 -30.18 -23.09
N PRO A 4 26.35 -30.22 -23.07
CA PRO A 4 25.57 -30.89 -24.09
C PRO A 4 25.80 -30.24 -25.47
N LYS A 5 25.60 -31.01 -26.54
CA LYS A 5 25.77 -30.51 -27.92
C LYS A 5 24.79 -29.38 -28.21
N LEU A 6 25.24 -28.35 -28.92
CA LEU A 6 24.38 -27.22 -29.27
C LEU A 6 23.25 -27.65 -30.22
N PRO A 7 21.99 -27.21 -29.98
CA PRO A 7 20.89 -27.48 -30.87
C PRO A 7 21.06 -26.75 -32.22
N THR A 8 20.77 -27.44 -33.31
CA THR A 8 20.98 -26.97 -34.68
C THR A 8 19.78 -26.19 -35.26
N LYS A 9 18.70 -26.00 -34.50
CA LYS A 9 17.52 -25.20 -34.90
C LYS A 9 16.94 -24.42 -33.70
N PRO A 10 16.34 -23.22 -33.92
CA PRO A 10 15.66 -22.48 -32.87
C PRO A 10 14.50 -23.29 -32.25
N ALA A 11 14.36 -23.25 -30.93
CA ALA A 11 13.30 -23.91 -30.13
C ALA A 11 13.26 -25.45 -30.11
N ALA A 12 14.36 -26.15 -30.42
CA ALA A 12 14.45 -27.60 -30.23
C ALA A 12 14.70 -27.97 -28.76
N LEU A 13 13.85 -28.83 -28.18
CA LEU A 13 14.07 -29.46 -26.87
C LEU A 13 15.13 -30.57 -26.99
N LEU A 14 16.18 -30.53 -26.17
CA LEU A 14 17.22 -31.58 -26.13
C LEU A 14 16.70 -32.85 -25.46
N SER A 15 17.03 -34.01 -26.01
CA SER A 15 16.64 -35.30 -25.45
C SER A 15 17.55 -35.68 -24.27
N VAL A 16 17.09 -36.56 -23.38
CA VAL A 16 17.86 -37.02 -22.20
C VAL A 16 19.20 -37.67 -22.59
N GLN A 17 19.34 -38.14 -23.84
CA GLN A 17 20.55 -38.77 -24.37
C GLN A 17 21.62 -37.75 -24.79
N ASP A 18 21.26 -36.48 -24.96
CA ASP A 18 22.16 -35.40 -25.39
C ASP A 18 22.99 -34.80 -24.23
N TYR A 19 22.76 -35.27 -23.00
CA TYR A 19 23.51 -34.90 -21.81
C TYR A 19 24.63 -35.93 -21.54
N PRO A 20 25.90 -35.52 -21.49
CA PRO A 20 27.00 -36.43 -21.19
C PRO A 20 26.95 -36.89 -19.72
N LYS A 21 27.10 -38.20 -19.48
CA LYS A 21 27.21 -38.76 -18.13
C LYS A 21 28.49 -38.28 -17.46
N ALA A 22 28.39 -37.77 -16.23
CA ALA A 22 29.54 -37.27 -15.49
C ALA A 22 30.36 -38.44 -14.90
N GLU A 23 31.61 -38.58 -15.31
CA GLU A 23 32.59 -39.39 -14.57
C GLU A 23 33.10 -38.60 -13.35
N ALA A 24 33.09 -39.24 -12.19
CA ALA A 24 33.46 -38.62 -10.93
C ALA A 24 34.98 -38.39 -10.84
N GLY A 25 35.40 -37.16 -10.51
CA GLY A 25 36.68 -36.96 -9.80
C GLY A 25 37.79 -36.09 -10.41
N LYS A 26 37.55 -35.13 -11.31
CA LYS A 26 38.57 -34.10 -11.64
C LYS A 26 38.01 -32.69 -11.76
N ALA A 27 38.59 -31.75 -11.00
CA ALA A 27 38.29 -30.32 -11.07
C ALA A 27 39.11 -29.64 -12.18
N VAL A 28 38.48 -28.84 -13.03
CA VAL A 28 39.15 -28.00 -14.04
C VAL A 28 38.62 -26.56 -13.91
N LYS A 29 39.54 -25.60 -13.78
CA LYS A 29 39.25 -24.15 -13.72
C LYS A 29 38.83 -23.63 -15.10
N PRO A 30 37.81 -22.78 -15.22
CA PRO A 30 37.39 -22.25 -16.52
C PRO A 30 38.34 -21.15 -17.01
N ARG A 31 38.77 -21.25 -18.27
CA ARG A 31 39.37 -20.15 -19.06
C ARG A 31 38.27 -19.62 -19.99
N ILE A 32 38.05 -18.30 -19.98
CA ILE A 32 37.14 -17.62 -20.91
C ILE A 32 38.00 -16.97 -22.00
N ALA A 33 37.68 -17.25 -23.27
CA ALA A 33 38.20 -16.52 -24.43
C ALA A 33 37.04 -15.70 -25.02
N ILE A 34 37.30 -14.42 -25.27
CA ILE A 34 36.35 -13.45 -25.84
C ILE A 34 36.31 -13.65 -27.36
N VAL A 35 35.12 -13.75 -27.94
CA VAL A 35 34.91 -13.72 -29.40
C VAL A 35 34.16 -12.43 -29.74
N GLU A 36 34.74 -11.64 -30.64
CA GLU A 36 34.16 -10.38 -31.14
C GLU A 36 32.90 -10.61 -32.00
N PRO A 37 31.94 -9.66 -32.01
CA PRO A 37 30.68 -9.85 -32.71
C PRO A 37 30.77 -9.54 -34.21
N ILE A 38 30.17 -10.43 -35.01
CA ILE A 38 29.99 -10.32 -36.46
C ILE A 38 28.86 -9.32 -36.76
N THR A 39 29.14 -8.36 -37.63
CA THR A 39 28.19 -7.41 -38.21
C THR A 39 27.14 -8.12 -39.08
N ARG A 40 25.84 -7.85 -38.86
CA ARG A 40 24.75 -8.30 -39.74
C ARG A 40 24.05 -7.11 -40.38
N ASN A 41 23.87 -7.23 -41.69
CA ASN A 41 23.30 -6.24 -42.60
C ASN A 41 21.81 -5.94 -42.35
N LYS A 42 21.44 -4.72 -42.74
CA LYS A 42 20.10 -4.11 -42.73
C LYS A 42 19.10 -4.90 -43.59
N GLU A 43 17.94 -5.20 -43.01
CA GLU A 43 16.70 -5.48 -43.75
C GLU A 43 15.64 -4.43 -43.38
N VAL A 44 14.87 -4.05 -44.40
CA VAL A 44 13.99 -2.88 -44.48
C VAL A 44 12.57 -3.24 -44.01
N ALA A 45 12.02 -2.45 -43.08
CA ALA A 45 10.63 -2.55 -42.65
C ALA A 45 9.67 -1.89 -43.67
N PRO A 46 8.49 -2.47 -43.96
CA PRO A 46 7.51 -1.84 -44.85
C PRO A 46 6.68 -0.77 -44.11
N GLN A 47 6.54 0.39 -44.77
CA GLN A 47 5.75 1.54 -44.33
C GLN A 47 4.24 1.30 -44.50
N ALA A 48 3.46 1.57 -43.45
CA ALA A 48 2.00 1.61 -43.50
C ALA A 48 1.52 2.97 -44.06
N ARG A 49 0.70 2.92 -45.11
CA ARG A 49 0.09 4.08 -45.79
C ARG A 49 -1.16 4.55 -45.04
N ASN A 50 -1.19 5.85 -44.72
CA ASN A 50 -2.41 6.59 -44.38
C ASN A 50 -3.34 6.75 -45.60
N LYS A 51 -4.62 6.46 -45.43
CA LYS A 51 -5.71 7.08 -46.21
C LYS A 51 -6.93 7.35 -45.30
N PRO A 52 -7.63 8.49 -45.47
CA PRO A 52 -8.76 8.89 -44.64
C PRO A 52 -10.08 8.30 -45.18
N VAL A 53 -11.03 8.01 -44.29
CA VAL A 53 -12.40 7.62 -44.66
C VAL A 53 -13.40 8.64 -44.10
N GLU A 54 -14.23 9.12 -45.01
CA GLU A 54 -15.29 10.10 -44.85
C GLU A 54 -16.41 9.69 -43.90
N SER A 55 -16.98 10.73 -43.29
CA SER A 55 -18.21 10.77 -42.51
C SER A 55 -19.45 10.32 -43.29
N ARG A 56 -20.25 9.42 -42.70
CA ARG A 56 -21.64 9.18 -43.08
C ARG A 56 -22.60 9.81 -42.06
N LYS A 57 -23.52 10.61 -42.60
CA LYS A 57 -24.69 11.20 -41.95
C LYS A 57 -25.69 10.12 -41.53
N THR A 58 -26.37 10.32 -40.40
CA THR A 58 -27.74 9.83 -40.17
C THR A 58 -28.52 10.83 -39.34
N ASP A 59 -29.81 10.85 -39.63
CA ASP A 59 -30.78 11.92 -39.46
C ASP A 59 -31.45 12.08 -38.08
N LYS A 60 -31.91 13.32 -37.86
CA LYS A 60 -33.16 13.80 -37.23
C LYS A 60 -33.60 13.30 -35.84
N ALA A 61 -33.66 14.30 -34.96
CA ALA A 61 -34.50 14.37 -33.77
C ALA A 61 -36.01 14.50 -34.10
N PRO A 62 -36.86 14.25 -33.10
CA PRO A 62 -37.86 15.24 -32.73
C PRO A 62 -37.86 15.57 -31.22
N ALA A 63 -38.23 16.81 -30.93
CA ALA A 63 -38.38 17.40 -29.60
C ALA A 63 -39.74 17.04 -28.96
N GLU A 64 -39.80 16.92 -27.62
CA GLU A 64 -40.51 17.82 -26.69
C GLU A 64 -40.84 17.18 -25.31
N ASN A 65 -41.01 18.07 -24.34
CA ASN A 65 -41.60 17.93 -23.00
C ASN A 65 -40.70 17.56 -21.81
N SER A 66 -40.00 18.59 -21.34
CA SER A 66 -39.60 18.76 -19.94
C SER A 66 -40.81 19.04 -19.04
N ARG A 67 -41.12 18.11 -18.14
CA ARG A 67 -41.85 18.40 -16.90
C ARG A 67 -40.97 18.00 -15.71
N ALA A 68 -40.73 18.99 -14.85
CA ALA A 68 -39.99 18.85 -13.61
C ALA A 68 -40.73 17.94 -12.62
N VAL A 69 -40.00 16.96 -12.08
CA VAL A 69 -40.36 16.28 -10.82
C VAL A 69 -39.11 16.25 -9.96
N ALA A 70 -39.24 16.83 -8.77
CA ALA A 70 -38.19 16.87 -7.75
C ALA A 70 -37.94 15.45 -7.21
N ASP A 71 -36.70 14.98 -7.28
CA ASP A 71 -36.31 13.69 -6.73
C ASP A 71 -35.55 13.89 -5.40
N LYS A 72 -36.07 13.25 -4.34
CA LYS A 72 -35.42 13.15 -3.03
C LYS A 72 -34.29 12.13 -3.13
N PRO A 73 -33.20 12.23 -2.34
CA PRO A 73 -32.12 11.25 -2.41
C PRO A 73 -32.61 9.88 -1.91
N ALA A 74 -32.68 8.92 -2.82
CA ALA A 74 -32.83 7.51 -2.49
C ALA A 74 -31.53 6.98 -1.86
N LYS A 75 -31.66 6.25 -0.75
CA LYS A 75 -30.55 5.48 -0.17
C LYS A 75 -29.99 4.50 -1.21
N PRO A 76 -28.67 4.25 -1.26
CA PRO A 76 -28.12 3.23 -2.16
C PRO A 76 -28.70 1.87 -1.76
N ALA A 77 -29.43 1.23 -2.66
CA ALA A 77 -29.86 -0.15 -2.51
C ALA A 77 -28.68 -1.06 -2.87
N ASP A 78 -28.34 -1.98 -1.97
CA ASP A 78 -27.32 -3.03 -2.17
C ASP A 78 -27.76 -3.95 -3.33
N THR A 79 -27.15 -3.79 -4.52
CA THR A 79 -27.56 -4.42 -5.78
C THR A 79 -26.99 -5.83 -5.99
N ARG A 80 -26.66 -6.56 -4.92
CA ARG A 80 -26.05 -7.90 -5.03
C ARG A 80 -27.09 -9.04 -4.97
N PRO A 81 -26.92 -10.10 -5.80
CA PRO A 81 -27.84 -11.24 -5.81
C PRO A 81 -27.63 -12.14 -4.58
N LYS A 82 -28.33 -11.83 -3.49
CA LYS A 82 -28.56 -12.73 -2.35
C LYS A 82 -29.44 -13.92 -2.75
N SER A 83 -29.24 -15.09 -2.13
CA SER A 83 -30.12 -16.25 -2.37
C SER A 83 -31.55 -15.96 -1.88
N SER A 84 -32.54 -16.65 -2.44
CA SER A 84 -33.94 -16.50 -2.02
C SER A 84 -34.13 -16.79 -0.53
N THR A 85 -33.42 -17.78 0.00
CA THR A 85 -33.36 -18.16 1.41
C THR A 85 -32.73 -17.09 2.29
N SER A 86 -31.64 -16.44 1.86
CA SER A 86 -31.01 -15.40 2.67
C SER A 86 -31.80 -14.08 2.66
N ARG A 87 -32.49 -13.76 1.56
CA ARG A 87 -33.46 -12.64 1.50
C ARG A 87 -34.70 -12.87 2.36
N ALA A 88 -35.17 -14.12 2.49
CA ALA A 88 -36.30 -14.45 3.35
C ALA A 88 -35.93 -14.31 4.83
N ALA A 89 -34.74 -14.78 5.20
CA ALA A 89 -34.18 -14.67 6.55
C ALA A 89 -34.01 -13.22 7.03
N ASP A 90 -33.44 -12.35 6.17
CA ASP A 90 -33.26 -10.92 6.46
C ASP A 90 -34.60 -10.21 6.73
N LYS A 91 -35.68 -10.68 6.10
CA LYS A 91 -37.03 -10.13 6.27
C LYS A 91 -37.75 -10.65 7.51
N SER A 92 -37.40 -11.84 8.00
CA SER A 92 -38.03 -12.47 9.17
C SER A 92 -37.29 -12.19 10.49
N GLY A 93 -36.11 -11.56 10.46
CA GLY A 93 -35.32 -11.25 11.66
C GLY A 93 -34.78 -12.50 12.37
N THR A 94 -34.65 -13.62 11.66
CA THR A 94 -34.14 -14.88 12.21
C THR A 94 -32.62 -14.96 12.13
N THR A 95 -31.98 -15.39 13.22
CA THR A 95 -30.52 -15.56 13.29
C THR A 95 -30.03 -16.65 12.34
N LYS A 96 -29.20 -16.28 11.36
CA LYS A 96 -28.58 -17.22 10.42
C LYS A 96 -27.47 -18.04 11.09
N LEU A 97 -27.13 -19.18 10.48
CA LEU A 97 -25.92 -19.94 10.78
C LEU A 97 -24.99 -19.86 9.57
N PHE A 98 -23.85 -19.18 9.73
CA PHE A 98 -22.85 -19.05 8.68
C PHE A 98 -21.79 -20.14 8.80
N VAL A 99 -21.66 -20.96 7.76
CA VAL A 99 -20.59 -21.95 7.65
C VAL A 99 -19.43 -21.29 6.92
N LEU A 100 -18.31 -21.11 7.60
CA LEU A 100 -17.15 -20.42 7.01
C LEU A 100 -16.23 -21.39 6.30
N ASP A 101 -15.73 -20.96 5.15
CA ASP A 101 -14.59 -21.55 4.45
C ASP A 101 -13.26 -21.13 5.10
N THR A 102 -12.26 -22.00 5.08
CA THR A 102 -10.89 -21.71 5.53
C THR A 102 -10.31 -20.49 4.83
N ASN A 103 -10.59 -20.30 3.53
CA ASN A 103 -10.10 -19.14 2.79
C ASN A 103 -10.58 -17.81 3.38
N VAL A 104 -11.79 -17.76 3.96
CA VAL A 104 -12.29 -16.56 4.63
C VAL A 104 -11.42 -16.25 5.86
N LEU A 105 -11.18 -17.25 6.69
CA LEU A 105 -10.35 -17.14 7.90
C LEU A 105 -8.87 -16.81 7.58
N MET A 106 -8.34 -17.38 6.51
CA MET A 106 -6.95 -17.17 6.08
C MET A 106 -6.71 -15.80 5.46
N HIS A 107 -7.73 -15.20 4.83
CA HIS A 107 -7.62 -13.84 4.29
C HIS A 107 -7.96 -12.75 5.29
N ASP A 108 -8.84 -13.01 6.25
CA ASP A 108 -9.24 -12.05 7.26
C ASP A 108 -9.28 -12.70 8.65
N PRO A 109 -8.28 -12.42 9.51
CA PRO A 109 -8.21 -13.04 10.83
C PRO A 109 -9.24 -12.51 11.83
N THR A 110 -10.01 -11.47 11.45
CA THR A 110 -11.09 -10.90 12.26
C THR A 110 -12.48 -11.36 11.83
N SER A 111 -12.58 -12.15 10.76
CA SER A 111 -13.84 -12.63 10.19
C SER A 111 -14.76 -13.32 11.20
N LEU A 112 -14.22 -14.01 12.21
CA LEU A 112 -15.00 -14.61 13.30
C LEU A 112 -15.89 -13.60 14.07
N PHE A 113 -15.64 -12.30 13.98
CA PHE A 113 -16.35 -11.29 14.77
C PHE A 113 -17.21 -10.35 13.89
N ARG A 114 -17.36 -10.67 12.60
CA ARG A 114 -17.96 -9.77 11.59
C ARG A 114 -19.35 -10.18 11.12
N PHE A 115 -19.99 -11.10 11.83
CA PHE A 115 -21.32 -11.60 11.51
C PHE A 115 -22.43 -11.07 12.44
N GLU A 116 -22.14 -10.00 13.19
CA GLU A 116 -23.10 -9.28 14.05
C GLU A 116 -23.87 -10.21 15.01
N GLU A 117 -25.20 -10.30 14.88
CA GLU A 117 -26.06 -11.19 15.67
C GLU A 117 -26.09 -12.65 15.21
N HIS A 118 -25.44 -12.98 14.09
CA HIS A 118 -25.51 -14.32 13.49
C HIS A 118 -24.46 -15.28 14.05
N ASP A 119 -24.80 -16.56 14.09
CA ASP A 119 -23.88 -17.58 14.59
C ASP A 119 -22.96 -18.08 13.47
N ILE A 120 -21.80 -18.56 13.88
CA ILE A 120 -20.73 -19.06 13.02
C ILE A 120 -20.55 -20.54 13.28
N TYR A 121 -20.37 -21.32 12.23
CA TYR A 121 -20.05 -22.75 12.29
C TYR A 121 -18.74 -23.03 11.55
N LEU A 122 -17.82 -23.72 12.22
CA LEU A 122 -16.54 -24.14 11.64
C LEU A 122 -16.50 -25.65 11.41
N PRO A 123 -16.48 -26.11 10.15
CA PRO A 123 -16.23 -27.50 9.80
C PRO A 123 -14.85 -27.97 10.31
N MET A 124 -14.70 -29.24 10.68
CA MET A 124 -13.41 -29.78 11.14
C MET A 124 -12.30 -29.64 10.10
N VAL A 125 -12.66 -29.81 8.82
CA VAL A 125 -11.76 -29.60 7.66
C VAL A 125 -11.16 -28.20 7.67
N THR A 126 -11.93 -27.18 8.07
CA THR A 126 -11.40 -25.81 8.11
C THR A 126 -10.36 -25.61 9.20
N LEU A 127 -10.48 -26.34 10.32
CA LEU A 127 -9.48 -26.33 11.37
C LEU A 127 -8.20 -27.07 10.94
N GLU A 128 -8.34 -28.19 10.23
CA GLU A 128 -7.22 -28.95 9.67
C GLU A 128 -6.45 -28.13 8.65
N GLU A 129 -7.15 -27.47 7.71
CA GLU A 129 -6.51 -26.58 6.74
C GLU A 129 -5.84 -25.39 7.42
N LEU A 130 -6.49 -24.77 8.41
CA LEU A 130 -5.90 -23.69 9.19
C LEU A 130 -4.59 -24.14 9.85
N ASP A 131 -4.54 -25.34 10.42
CA ASP A 131 -3.34 -25.90 11.03
C ASP A 131 -2.21 -26.15 10.03
N ASN A 132 -2.55 -26.75 8.88
CA ASN A 132 -1.62 -26.98 7.78
C ASN A 132 -1.01 -25.66 7.27
N HIS A 133 -1.80 -24.59 7.23
CA HIS A 133 -1.37 -23.27 6.76
C HIS A 133 -0.62 -22.44 7.81
N LYS A 134 -0.45 -22.87 9.07
CA LYS A 134 0.35 -22.15 10.10
C LYS A 134 1.86 -22.13 9.81
N LYS A 135 2.35 -22.97 8.90
CA LYS A 135 3.79 -23.15 8.63
C LYS A 135 4.28 -22.12 7.60
N GLY A 136 5.49 -21.58 7.83
CA GLY A 136 6.12 -20.61 6.91
C GLY A 136 6.03 -19.15 7.37
N MET A 137 6.28 -18.20 6.47
CA MET A 137 6.35 -16.76 6.78
C MET A 137 5.38 -15.90 5.97
N SER A 138 4.43 -16.54 5.25
CA SER A 138 3.43 -15.85 4.44
C SER A 138 2.38 -15.14 5.30
N GLU A 139 1.68 -14.17 4.71
CA GLU A 139 0.54 -13.51 5.35
C GLU A 139 -0.58 -14.51 5.69
N VAL A 140 -0.86 -15.45 4.78
CA VAL A 140 -1.77 -16.58 5.01
C VAL A 140 -1.38 -17.34 6.28
N ALA A 141 -0.09 -17.64 6.47
CA ALA A 141 0.39 -18.31 7.68
C ALA A 141 0.30 -17.44 8.95
N ARG A 142 0.52 -16.12 8.81
CA ARG A 142 0.32 -15.17 9.92
C ARG A 142 -1.14 -15.10 10.35
N ASN A 143 -2.05 -14.97 9.39
CA ASN A 143 -3.49 -14.91 9.60
C ASN A 143 -4.00 -16.22 10.20
N ALA A 144 -3.57 -17.37 9.65
CA ALA A 144 -3.90 -18.68 10.20
C ALA A 144 -3.50 -18.83 11.68
N ARG A 145 -2.31 -18.35 12.07
CA ARG A 145 -1.88 -18.30 13.48
C ARG A 145 -2.72 -17.35 14.32
N GLN A 146 -3.11 -16.20 13.77
CA GLN A 146 -3.92 -15.22 14.49
C GLN A 146 -5.33 -15.77 14.75
N VAL A 147 -5.99 -16.34 13.75
CA VAL A 147 -7.28 -17.03 13.91
C VAL A 147 -7.15 -18.13 14.94
N SER A 148 -6.09 -18.94 14.87
CA SER A 148 -5.89 -20.04 15.82
C SER A 148 -5.69 -19.57 17.26
N ARG A 149 -5.00 -18.44 17.48
CA ARG A 149 -4.92 -17.82 18.82
C ARG A 149 -6.27 -17.31 19.30
N SER A 150 -7.09 -16.73 18.41
CA SER A 150 -8.44 -16.29 18.75
C SER A 150 -9.32 -17.49 19.11
N LEU A 151 -9.24 -18.59 18.36
CA LEU A 151 -9.96 -19.84 18.66
C LEU A 151 -9.53 -20.43 20.00
N ASP A 152 -8.22 -20.50 20.25
CA ASP A 152 -7.65 -20.97 21.53
C ASP A 152 -8.15 -20.13 22.71
N ALA A 153 -8.13 -18.80 22.58
CA ALA A 153 -8.63 -17.89 23.61
C ALA A 153 -10.15 -17.96 23.81
N LEU A 154 -10.93 -18.28 22.77
CA LEU A 154 -12.37 -18.51 22.90
C LEU A 154 -12.64 -19.81 23.68
N VAL A 155 -11.91 -20.88 23.36
CA VAL A 155 -12.10 -22.24 23.91
C VAL A 155 -11.49 -22.42 25.32
N GLY A 156 -10.42 -21.70 25.66
CA GLY A 156 -9.54 -22.00 26.80
C GLY A 156 -10.16 -22.09 28.21
N ASP A 157 -11.39 -21.63 28.43
CA ASP A 157 -12.08 -21.69 29.74
C ASP A 157 -13.41 -22.48 29.72
N ILE A 158 -13.60 -23.36 28.73
CA ILE A 158 -14.87 -24.05 28.50
C ILE A 158 -14.82 -25.47 29.05
N VAL A 159 -15.86 -25.86 29.79
CA VAL A 159 -16.08 -27.26 30.23
C VAL A 159 -16.66 -28.06 29.06
N ASP A 160 -16.20 -29.30 28.84
CA ASP A 160 -16.48 -30.11 27.63
C ASP A 160 -17.96 -30.10 27.16
N ASP A 161 -18.92 -30.11 28.07
CA ASP A 161 -20.37 -30.11 27.75
C ASP A 161 -20.91 -28.77 27.18
N GLN A 162 -20.11 -27.69 27.18
CA GLN A 162 -20.51 -26.37 26.69
C GLN A 162 -20.16 -26.13 25.22
N ILE A 163 -19.31 -26.96 24.60
CA ILE A 163 -18.93 -26.80 23.19
C ILE A 163 -20.13 -27.01 22.26
N ASP A 164 -21.00 -27.97 22.57
CA ASP A 164 -22.21 -28.27 21.78
C ASP A 164 -23.23 -27.13 21.81
N HIS A 165 -23.24 -26.31 22.86
CA HIS A 165 -24.13 -25.15 22.96
C HIS A 165 -23.58 -23.90 22.26
N GLY A 166 -22.34 -23.93 21.76
CA GLY A 166 -21.68 -22.83 21.07
C GLY A 166 -21.07 -21.79 22.01
N ILE A 167 -19.99 -21.15 21.57
CA ILE A 167 -19.17 -20.23 22.36
C ILE A 167 -19.55 -18.78 22.02
N PRO A 168 -19.90 -17.92 23.00
CA PRO A 168 -20.17 -16.51 22.71
C PRO A 168 -18.97 -15.81 22.07
N LEU A 169 -19.15 -15.21 20.87
CA LEU A 169 -18.06 -14.52 20.14
C LEU A 169 -17.61 -13.22 20.82
N SER A 170 -18.48 -12.63 21.64
CA SER A 170 -18.19 -11.44 22.44
C SER A 170 -17.22 -11.66 23.61
N LYS A 171 -16.86 -12.91 23.93
CA LYS A 171 -15.97 -13.27 25.07
C LYS A 171 -14.61 -12.56 25.01
N LEU A 172 -14.10 -12.27 23.81
CA LEU A 172 -12.83 -11.57 23.60
C LEU A 172 -12.94 -10.03 23.56
N GLY A 173 -14.07 -9.45 24.00
CA GLY A 173 -14.28 -8.00 24.08
C GLY A 173 -14.91 -7.38 22.82
N ASN A 174 -15.22 -8.18 21.81
CA ASN A 174 -15.93 -7.74 20.59
C ASN A 174 -17.42 -7.59 20.86
N LYS A 175 -17.85 -6.42 21.37
CA LYS A 175 -19.24 -6.17 21.80
C LYS A 175 -20.26 -6.25 20.65
N ASP A 176 -19.82 -6.03 19.43
CA ASP A 176 -20.67 -6.05 18.24
C ASP A 176 -20.93 -7.48 17.73
N ALA A 177 -20.09 -8.45 18.10
CA ALA A 177 -20.25 -9.86 17.77
C ALA A 177 -21.17 -10.56 18.79
N LYS A 178 -22.48 -10.44 18.59
CA LYS A 178 -23.51 -10.98 19.50
C LYS A 178 -23.80 -12.47 19.28
N GLY A 179 -23.39 -13.04 18.14
CA GLY A 179 -23.55 -14.46 17.84
C GLY A 179 -22.63 -15.41 18.63
N ARG A 180 -22.77 -16.70 18.32
CA ARG A 180 -22.00 -17.80 18.93
C ARG A 180 -21.22 -18.58 17.86
N LEU A 181 -20.08 -19.12 18.27
CA LEU A 181 -19.20 -19.99 17.48
C LEU A 181 -19.49 -21.46 17.80
N PHE A 182 -19.79 -22.24 16.77
CA PHE A 182 -20.00 -23.68 16.82
C PHE A 182 -18.88 -24.39 16.06
N PHE A 183 -18.50 -25.57 16.54
CA PHE A 183 -17.58 -26.46 15.85
C PHE A 183 -18.31 -27.72 15.41
N GLN A 184 -17.81 -28.36 14.36
CA GLN A 184 -18.32 -29.65 13.95
C GLN A 184 -17.93 -30.75 14.95
N THR A 185 -18.87 -31.19 15.77
CA THR A 185 -18.68 -32.28 16.75
C THR A 185 -19.14 -33.65 16.24
N LYS A 186 -19.95 -33.68 15.17
CA LYS A 186 -20.49 -34.92 14.58
C LYS A 186 -20.06 -35.08 13.11
N LEU A 187 -19.81 -36.32 12.72
CA LEU A 187 -19.62 -36.68 11.31
C LEU A 187 -20.98 -36.60 10.61
N GLN A 188 -21.15 -35.58 9.77
CA GLN A 188 -22.34 -35.42 8.94
C GLN A 188 -22.10 -36.14 7.62
N ASN A 189 -22.72 -37.30 7.46
CA ASN A 189 -22.70 -38.07 6.21
C ASN A 189 -23.91 -37.65 5.36
N ALA A 190 -23.84 -36.47 4.75
CA ALA A 190 -24.82 -36.07 3.73
C ALA A 190 -24.35 -36.57 2.36
N ASP A 191 -25.21 -37.28 1.64
CA ASP A 191 -24.93 -37.73 0.28
C ASP A 191 -24.82 -36.51 -0.66
N LEU A 192 -23.61 -36.28 -1.19
CA LEU A 192 -23.38 -35.33 -2.27
C LEU A 192 -23.80 -35.99 -3.60
N PRO A 193 -24.30 -35.23 -4.61
CA PRO A 193 -24.69 -35.77 -5.90
C PRO A 193 -23.59 -36.61 -6.56
N GLU A 194 -23.98 -37.69 -7.24
CA GLU A 194 -23.07 -38.56 -8.00
C GLU A 194 -22.27 -37.74 -9.02
N GLY A 195 -20.95 -37.62 -8.83
CA GLY A 195 -20.04 -36.91 -9.73
C GLY A 195 -19.02 -35.98 -9.06
N LEU A 196 -19.19 -35.66 -7.77
CA LEU A 196 -18.20 -34.87 -7.02
C LEU A 196 -17.08 -35.78 -6.48
N PRO A 197 -15.79 -35.42 -6.65
CA PRO A 197 -14.68 -36.18 -6.08
C PRO A 197 -14.79 -36.27 -4.56
N VAL A 198 -14.85 -37.49 -4.03
CA VAL A 198 -14.84 -37.73 -2.59
C VAL A 198 -13.45 -37.38 -2.03
N GLY A 199 -13.39 -36.58 -0.96
CA GLY A 199 -12.15 -36.28 -0.23
C GLY A 199 -11.45 -34.95 -0.56
N LYS A 200 -12.01 -34.10 -1.43
CA LYS A 200 -11.57 -32.69 -1.50
C LYS A 200 -12.20 -31.87 -0.38
N ALA A 201 -11.40 -31.03 0.29
CA ALA A 201 -11.82 -30.20 1.41
C ALA A 201 -13.09 -29.36 1.09
N ASP A 202 -13.14 -28.69 -0.07
CA ASP A 202 -14.34 -27.94 -0.51
C ASP A 202 -15.61 -28.79 -0.47
N ASN A 203 -15.52 -30.04 -0.92
CA ASN A 203 -16.68 -30.93 -1.04
C ASN A 203 -17.13 -31.41 0.34
N GLN A 204 -16.19 -31.60 1.28
CA GLN A 204 -16.52 -31.92 2.66
C GLN A 204 -17.23 -30.74 3.34
N ILE A 205 -16.79 -29.51 3.11
CA ILE A 205 -17.47 -28.30 3.61
C ILE A 205 -18.90 -28.23 3.05
N LEU A 206 -19.10 -28.49 1.75
CA LEU A 206 -20.45 -28.55 1.15
C LEU A 206 -21.34 -29.63 1.78
N GLY A 207 -20.77 -30.79 2.10
CA GLY A 207 -21.46 -31.87 2.81
C GLY A 207 -21.93 -31.44 4.20
N VAL A 208 -21.10 -30.70 4.94
CA VAL A 208 -21.45 -30.14 6.24
C VAL A 208 -22.57 -29.11 6.13
N VAL A 209 -22.51 -28.21 5.15
CA VAL A 209 -23.59 -27.22 4.92
C VAL A 209 -24.92 -27.92 4.67
N ARG A 210 -24.91 -29.00 3.86
CA ARG A 210 -26.11 -29.79 3.55
C ARG A 210 -26.64 -30.56 4.77
N GLY A 211 -25.75 -31.15 5.56
CA GLY A 211 -26.10 -31.85 6.79
C GLY A 211 -26.77 -30.91 7.81
N LEU A 212 -26.18 -29.74 8.03
CA LEU A 212 -26.75 -28.71 8.91
C LEU A 212 -28.11 -28.22 8.44
N GLU A 213 -28.31 -28.02 7.13
CA GLU A 213 -29.61 -27.61 6.58
C GLU A 213 -30.72 -28.62 6.93
N ALA A 214 -30.40 -29.92 6.96
CA ALA A 214 -31.32 -30.98 7.35
C ALA A 214 -31.53 -31.06 8.88
N GLU A 215 -30.48 -30.82 9.67
CA GLU A 215 -30.53 -30.90 11.15
C GLU A 215 -31.19 -29.70 11.81
N THR A 216 -31.22 -28.53 11.15
CA THR A 216 -31.84 -27.31 11.70
C THR A 216 -33.00 -26.77 10.85
N PRO A 217 -34.16 -27.46 10.81
CA PRO A 217 -35.33 -26.98 10.06
C PRO A 217 -35.79 -25.60 10.55
N GLY A 218 -35.90 -24.64 9.64
CA GLY A 218 -36.34 -23.28 9.96
C GLY A 218 -35.22 -22.30 10.31
N ARG A 219 -33.96 -22.76 10.42
CA ARG A 219 -32.79 -21.88 10.54
C ARG A 219 -32.03 -21.82 9.21
N PRO A 220 -31.84 -20.63 8.61
CA PRO A 220 -31.07 -20.51 7.37
C PRO A 220 -29.59 -20.84 7.62
N VAL A 221 -29.09 -21.84 6.90
CA VAL A 221 -27.67 -22.21 6.86
C VAL A 221 -27.06 -21.64 5.57
N VAL A 222 -26.01 -20.83 5.71
CA VAL A 222 -25.40 -20.11 4.58
C VAL A 222 -23.91 -20.36 4.55
N LEU A 223 -23.40 -20.84 3.41
CA LEU A 223 -21.97 -20.97 3.17
C LEU A 223 -21.37 -19.59 2.85
N VAL A 224 -20.27 -19.25 3.51
CA VAL A 224 -19.52 -18.02 3.28
C VAL A 224 -18.12 -18.37 2.79
N SER A 225 -17.78 -17.91 1.59
CA SER A 225 -16.50 -18.20 0.95
C SER A 225 -16.01 -17.03 0.12
N LYS A 226 -14.69 -16.93 -0.08
CA LYS A 226 -14.08 -16.05 -1.09
C LYS A 226 -13.85 -16.73 -2.45
N ASP A 227 -13.92 -18.06 -2.52
CA ASP A 227 -13.74 -18.80 -3.77
C ASP A 227 -15.04 -18.86 -4.57
N ILE A 228 -15.00 -18.29 -5.78
CA ILE A 228 -16.12 -18.31 -6.72
C ILE A 228 -16.52 -19.74 -7.09
N ASN A 229 -15.56 -20.66 -7.22
CA ASN A 229 -15.84 -22.04 -7.60
C ASN A 229 -16.63 -22.76 -6.52
N MET A 230 -16.28 -22.55 -5.25
CA MET A 230 -17.02 -23.15 -4.13
C MET A 230 -18.45 -22.60 -4.06
N ARG A 231 -18.64 -21.29 -4.27
CA ARG A 231 -19.98 -20.69 -4.33
C ARG A 231 -20.82 -21.18 -5.52
N ILE A 232 -20.19 -21.40 -6.68
CA ILE A 232 -20.87 -21.97 -7.85
C ILE A 232 -21.32 -23.40 -7.55
N LYS A 233 -20.45 -24.24 -6.97
CA LYS A 233 -20.81 -25.61 -6.55
C LYS A 233 -21.97 -25.62 -5.56
N ALA A 234 -21.92 -24.78 -4.52
CA ALA A 234 -23.00 -24.67 -3.54
C ALA A 234 -24.34 -24.31 -4.20
N ARG A 235 -24.35 -23.29 -5.07
CA ARG A 235 -25.56 -22.88 -5.80
C ARG A 235 -26.08 -23.95 -6.74
N ALA A 236 -25.19 -24.68 -7.42
CA ALA A 236 -25.58 -25.81 -8.27
C ALA A 236 -26.24 -26.95 -7.46
N MET A 237 -25.93 -27.06 -6.17
CA MET A 237 -26.53 -28.02 -5.22
C MET A 237 -27.75 -27.47 -4.48
N GLY A 238 -28.19 -26.24 -4.80
CA GLY A 238 -29.30 -25.57 -4.12
C GLY A 238 -28.95 -25.04 -2.72
N LEU A 239 -27.68 -25.08 -2.32
CA LEU A 239 -27.21 -24.58 -1.04
C LEU A 239 -27.06 -23.05 -1.06
N PRO A 240 -27.52 -22.33 -0.03
CA PRO A 240 -27.30 -20.89 0.08
C PRO A 240 -25.81 -20.58 0.22
N ALA A 241 -25.26 -19.74 -0.65
CA ALA A 241 -23.86 -19.32 -0.59
C ALA A 241 -23.69 -17.83 -0.87
N GLU A 242 -22.92 -17.18 -0.01
CA GLU A 242 -22.60 -15.75 -0.03
C GLU A 242 -21.09 -15.55 -0.18
N ASP A 243 -20.73 -14.48 -0.87
CA ASP A 243 -19.35 -14.03 -0.94
C ASP A 243 -19.02 -13.31 0.37
N TYR A 244 -17.82 -13.56 0.90
CA TYR A 244 -17.35 -12.82 2.05
C TYR A 244 -16.93 -11.41 1.62
N PHE A 245 -17.88 -10.48 1.70
CA PHE A 245 -17.63 -9.06 1.57
C PHE A 245 -17.40 -8.46 2.93
N ASN A 246 -16.18 -8.01 3.17
CA ASN A 246 -15.95 -7.04 4.22
C ASN A 246 -16.28 -5.66 3.62
N ASP A 247 -17.53 -5.19 3.76
CA ASP A 247 -17.89 -3.79 3.43
C ASP A 247 -17.19 -2.79 4.39
N HIS A 248 -16.38 -3.28 5.35
CA HIS A 248 -15.34 -2.54 6.06
C HIS A 248 -13.93 -2.85 5.51
N VAL A 249 -13.78 -2.99 4.20
CA VAL A 249 -12.68 -2.29 3.54
C VAL A 249 -13.19 -0.87 3.35
N LEU A 250 -13.21 -0.10 4.44
CA LEU A 250 -12.80 1.29 4.27
C LEU A 250 -11.50 1.16 3.47
N GLU A 251 -11.44 1.74 2.28
CA GLU A 251 -10.22 1.79 1.49
C GLU A 251 -9.08 2.05 2.47
N ASP A 252 -8.20 1.07 2.71
CA ASP A 252 -7.26 1.13 3.84
C ASP A 252 -6.40 2.40 3.74
N THR A 253 -6.28 2.94 2.53
CA THR A 253 -5.76 4.25 2.13
C THR A 253 -6.45 5.47 2.78
N ASP A 254 -7.78 5.51 2.91
CA ASP A 254 -8.54 6.60 3.57
C ASP A 254 -8.42 6.57 5.11
N LEU A 255 -8.05 5.41 5.67
CA LEU A 255 -7.71 5.24 7.09
C LEU A 255 -6.23 5.48 7.40
N LEU A 256 -5.38 5.65 6.39
CA LEU A 256 -3.98 5.94 6.64
C LEU A 256 -3.84 7.33 7.25
N TYR A 257 -3.07 7.39 8.34
CA TYR A 257 -2.61 8.65 8.90
C TYR A 257 -1.98 9.48 7.79
N SER A 258 -2.60 10.61 7.44
CA SER A 258 -2.18 11.48 6.32
C SER A 258 -1.04 12.44 6.70
N GLY A 259 -0.73 12.54 8.00
CA GLY A 259 0.16 13.57 8.53
C GLY A 259 -0.45 14.98 8.59
N ILE A 260 -1.69 15.15 8.14
CA ILE A 260 -2.36 16.45 8.04
C ILE A 260 -3.73 16.37 8.72
N GLN A 261 -4.06 17.39 9.51
CA GLN A 261 -5.39 17.52 10.12
C GLN A 261 -5.96 18.93 9.91
N GLN A 262 -7.16 18.99 9.35
CA GLN A 262 -7.94 20.22 9.35
C GLN A 262 -8.47 20.47 10.76
N LEU A 263 -8.23 21.66 11.28
CA LEU A 263 -8.78 22.09 12.55
C LEU A 263 -10.21 22.61 12.35
N PRO A 264 -11.13 22.39 13.30
CA PRO A 264 -12.48 22.94 13.26
C PRO A 264 -12.46 24.48 13.22
N ASP A 265 -13.48 25.07 12.61
CA ASP A 265 -13.61 26.54 12.53
C ASP A 265 -13.65 27.19 13.94
N ASP A 266 -14.19 26.49 14.95
CA ASP A 266 -14.24 26.96 16.34
C ASP A 266 -12.99 26.63 17.18
N PHE A 267 -11.90 26.22 16.53
CA PHE A 267 -10.67 25.76 17.19
C PHE A 267 -10.13 26.79 18.19
N TRP A 268 -9.93 28.04 17.76
CA TRP A 268 -9.38 29.09 18.62
C TRP A 268 -10.32 29.47 19.76
N ILE A 269 -11.64 29.32 19.58
CA ILE A 269 -12.63 29.58 20.63
C ILE A 269 -12.53 28.50 21.72
N LYS A 270 -12.42 27.23 21.32
CA LYS A 270 -12.33 26.08 22.25
C LYS A 270 -10.97 25.93 22.92
N HIS A 271 -9.90 26.40 22.30
CA HIS A 271 -8.51 26.20 22.76
C HIS A 271 -7.80 27.50 23.16
N GLY A 272 -8.44 28.66 23.01
CA GLY A 272 -7.84 29.98 23.27
C GLY A 272 -7.76 30.36 24.75
N LYS A 273 -8.47 29.67 25.65
CA LYS A 273 -8.36 29.93 27.09
C LYS A 273 -6.99 29.50 27.61
N GLY A 274 -6.20 30.46 28.08
CA GLY A 274 -4.85 30.20 28.60
C GLY A 274 -3.82 29.88 27.51
N ILE A 275 -4.05 30.32 26.27
CA ILE A 275 -3.05 30.19 25.20
C ILE A 275 -1.84 31.07 25.51
N GLU A 276 -0.65 30.49 25.39
CA GLU A 276 0.60 31.24 25.45
C GLU A 276 1.19 31.31 24.05
N SER A 277 1.66 32.48 23.63
CA SER A 277 2.34 32.65 22.36
C SER A 277 3.70 33.31 22.54
N TRP A 278 4.72 32.79 21.85
CA TRP A 278 6.05 33.39 21.83
C TRP A 278 6.67 33.27 20.44
N GLN A 279 7.72 34.05 20.19
CA GLN A 279 8.50 33.97 18.96
C GLN A 279 9.89 33.45 19.28
N GLU A 280 10.40 32.58 18.42
CA GLU A 280 11.76 32.04 18.54
C GLU A 280 12.38 31.94 17.14
N ASN A 281 13.67 32.23 17.04
CA ASN A 281 14.41 32.12 15.79
C ASN A 281 15.18 30.80 15.78
N LYS A 282 14.80 29.89 14.88
CA LYS A 282 15.52 28.63 14.65
C LYS A 282 16.15 28.67 13.27
N HIS A 283 17.46 28.42 13.21
CA HIS A 283 18.22 28.35 11.96
C HIS A 283 18.04 29.57 11.03
N GLY A 284 17.95 30.77 11.62
CA GLY A 284 17.78 32.01 10.87
C GLY A 284 16.35 32.29 10.41
N THR A 285 15.38 31.45 10.77
CA THR A 285 13.95 31.64 10.49
C THR A 285 13.20 31.95 11.79
N GLY A 286 12.44 33.05 11.80
CA GLY A 286 11.55 33.38 12.90
C GLY A 286 10.27 32.55 12.85
N TYR A 287 9.95 31.86 13.93
CA TYR A 287 8.73 31.08 14.10
C TYR A 287 7.90 31.64 15.24
N THR A 288 6.58 31.57 15.10
CA THR A 288 5.65 31.83 16.20
C THR A 288 5.16 30.49 16.74
N TYR A 289 5.16 30.37 18.06
CA TYR A 289 4.71 29.19 18.78
C TYR A 289 3.46 29.51 19.58
N TYR A 290 2.58 28.53 19.70
CA TYR A 290 1.34 28.60 20.45
C TYR A 290 1.23 27.37 21.35
N ARG A 291 1.26 27.56 22.67
CA ARG A 291 0.94 26.51 23.63
C ARG A 291 -0.54 26.61 23.97
N LEU A 292 -1.25 25.52 23.72
CA LEU A 292 -2.69 25.44 23.93
C LEU A 292 -3.08 24.19 24.71
N SER A 293 -4.26 24.25 25.33
CA SER A 293 -4.92 23.12 25.97
C SER A 293 -6.33 23.00 25.43
N GLY A 294 -6.89 21.79 25.44
CA GLY A 294 -8.28 21.59 25.03
C GLY A 294 -8.59 20.18 24.54
N PRO A 295 -9.85 19.96 24.12
CA PRO A 295 -10.38 18.63 23.82
C PRO A 295 -9.72 17.95 22.62
N LEU A 296 -9.09 18.72 21.71
CA LEU A 296 -8.44 18.17 20.52
C LEU A 296 -6.99 17.75 20.78
N VAL A 297 -6.36 18.21 21.87
CA VAL A 297 -4.95 17.89 22.19
C VAL A 297 -4.67 16.39 22.25
N PRO A 298 -5.51 15.54 22.90
CA PRO A 298 -5.26 14.11 22.99
C PRO A 298 -5.26 13.36 21.65
N THR A 299 -5.80 13.94 20.58
CA THR A 299 -5.85 13.31 19.25
C THR A 299 -4.73 13.78 18.32
N LEU A 300 -4.00 14.83 18.69
CA LEU A 300 -2.86 15.33 17.93
C LEU A 300 -1.66 14.41 18.05
N LEU A 301 -0.81 14.42 17.03
CA LEU A 301 0.47 13.72 17.01
C LEU A 301 1.62 14.70 16.79
N VAL A 302 2.79 14.42 17.38
CA VAL A 302 4.00 15.20 17.11
C VAL A 302 4.35 15.10 15.62
N ASN A 303 4.80 16.21 15.06
CA ASN A 303 5.07 16.47 13.64
C ASN A 303 3.85 16.39 12.72
N GLN A 304 2.64 16.30 13.25
CA GLN A 304 1.41 16.44 12.46
C GLN A 304 1.23 17.89 12.02
N PHE A 305 0.90 18.09 10.75
CA PHE A 305 0.53 19.41 10.23
C PHE A 305 -0.95 19.68 10.51
N VAL A 306 -1.23 20.91 10.92
CA VAL A 306 -2.59 21.38 11.20
C VAL A 306 -2.90 22.62 10.39
N PHE A 307 -4.14 22.75 9.92
CA PHE A 307 -4.54 23.91 9.16
C PHE A 307 -5.97 24.36 9.41
N ILE A 308 -6.22 25.66 9.21
CA ILE A 308 -7.55 26.27 9.11
C ILE A 308 -7.62 26.94 7.75
N GLU A 309 -8.64 26.60 6.97
CA GLU A 309 -8.90 27.29 5.71
C GLU A 309 -9.60 28.61 5.96
N PRO A 310 -9.25 29.67 5.20
CA PRO A 310 -9.88 30.96 5.35
C PRO A 310 -11.36 30.84 4.94
N LYS A 311 -12.25 31.09 5.89
CA LYS A 311 -13.70 31.25 5.64
C LYS A 311 -14.14 32.63 6.11
N ASN A 312 -15.03 33.26 5.35
CA ASN A 312 -15.67 34.52 5.74
C ASN A 312 -14.70 35.66 6.14
N GLY A 313 -13.50 35.71 5.56
CA GLY A 313 -12.50 36.76 5.84
C GLY A 313 -11.57 36.48 7.03
N GLU A 314 -11.68 35.32 7.69
CA GLU A 314 -10.72 34.88 8.71
C GLU A 314 -9.36 34.50 8.09
N PRO A 315 -8.24 34.78 8.78
CA PRO A 315 -6.92 34.45 8.28
C PRO A 315 -6.71 32.93 8.27
N ALA A 316 -6.08 32.44 7.20
CA ALA A 316 -5.62 31.06 7.14
C ALA A 316 -4.59 30.80 8.24
N PHE A 317 -4.62 29.60 8.82
CA PHE A 317 -3.58 29.16 9.75
C PHE A 317 -2.96 27.87 9.24
N TYR A 318 -1.62 27.82 9.23
CA TYR A 318 -0.84 26.64 8.93
C TYR A 318 0.21 26.45 10.01
N GLY A 319 0.22 25.28 10.65
CA GLY A 319 1.16 24.97 11.70
C GLY A 319 1.55 23.51 11.76
N GLN A 320 2.54 23.22 12.60
CA GLN A 320 3.01 21.88 12.92
C GLN A 320 2.98 21.68 14.43
N VAL A 321 2.50 20.51 14.87
CA VAL A 321 2.58 20.11 16.27
C VAL A 321 4.02 19.74 16.60
N THR A 322 4.68 20.49 17.47
CA THR A 322 6.10 20.27 17.84
C THR A 322 6.27 19.52 19.14
N GLN A 323 5.31 19.66 20.07
CA GLN A 323 5.36 19.02 21.38
C GLN A 323 3.96 18.73 21.90
N ILE A 324 3.82 17.61 22.63
CA ILE A 324 2.60 17.25 23.37
C ILE A 324 3.02 16.85 24.80
N ASN A 325 2.51 17.57 25.80
CA ASN A 325 2.76 17.31 27.22
C ASN A 325 1.42 17.18 27.95
N GLY A 326 0.98 15.93 28.17
CA GLY A 326 -0.28 15.64 28.85
C GLY A 326 -1.48 16.26 28.13
N LYS A 327 -2.06 17.32 28.71
CA LYS A 327 -3.22 18.04 28.15
C LYS A 327 -2.87 19.30 27.35
N THR A 328 -1.58 19.54 27.12
CA THR A 328 -1.09 20.71 26.38
C THR A 328 -0.34 20.28 25.11
N ALA A 329 -0.50 21.06 24.05
CA ALA A 329 0.26 20.92 22.80
C ALA A 329 0.90 22.25 22.43
N VAL A 330 2.04 22.19 21.73
CA VAL A 330 2.71 23.34 21.16
C VAL A 330 2.62 23.27 19.64
N LEU A 331 1.97 24.27 19.04
CA LEU A 331 1.93 24.47 17.59
C LEU A 331 3.00 25.48 17.19
N GLN A 332 3.66 25.24 16.07
CA GLN A 332 4.63 26.16 15.46
C GLN A 332 4.11 26.59 14.09
N THR A 333 4.19 27.88 13.75
CA THR A 333 3.90 28.35 12.38
C THR A 333 4.90 27.77 11.37
N LEU A 334 4.48 27.60 10.13
CA LEU A 334 5.35 27.06 9.08
C LEU A 334 6.19 28.14 8.41
N ARG A 335 7.34 27.73 7.85
CA ARG A 335 8.01 28.55 6.84
C ARG A 335 7.25 28.44 5.53
N ASP A 336 7.01 29.58 4.88
CA ASP A 336 6.31 29.62 3.60
C ASP A 336 7.28 29.37 2.44
N TYR A 337 7.36 28.12 2.00
CA TYR A 337 8.13 27.70 0.83
C TYR A 337 7.42 27.99 -0.51
N GLY A 338 6.20 28.55 -0.50
CA GLY A 338 5.56 29.06 -1.71
C GLY A 338 6.15 30.39 -2.18
N HIS A 339 6.75 31.15 -1.26
CA HIS A 339 7.40 32.41 -1.57
C HIS A 339 8.80 32.23 -2.18
N ALA A 340 9.12 32.92 -3.27
CA ALA A 340 10.38 32.78 -4.03
C ALA A 340 11.66 32.92 -3.17
N LYS A 341 11.65 33.83 -2.18
CA LYS A 341 12.77 34.03 -1.22
C LYS A 341 13.07 32.81 -0.34
N ASN A 342 12.12 31.89 -0.21
CA ASN A 342 12.27 30.66 0.56
C ASN A 342 12.40 29.44 -0.35
N SER A 343 12.62 29.61 -1.67
CA SER A 343 12.83 28.49 -2.57
C SER A 343 13.96 27.58 -2.10
N VAL A 344 13.78 26.28 -2.29
CA VAL A 344 14.77 25.24 -1.95
C VAL A 344 15.35 24.76 -3.27
N TRP A 345 16.63 25.06 -3.51
CA TRP A 345 17.29 24.74 -4.77
C TRP A 345 16.48 25.21 -6.00
N GLY A 346 15.98 26.44 -5.95
CA GLY A 346 15.14 27.03 -7.00
C GLY A 346 13.69 26.53 -7.08
N ILE A 347 13.28 25.58 -6.23
CA ILE A 347 11.91 25.04 -6.18
C ILE A 347 11.08 25.72 -5.09
N THR A 348 9.89 26.17 -5.46
CA THR A 348 8.86 26.67 -4.52
C THR A 348 7.71 25.67 -4.42
N ALA A 349 7.08 25.60 -3.24
CA ALA A 349 5.85 24.84 -3.05
C ALA A 349 4.71 25.48 -3.86
N ARG A 350 3.96 24.66 -4.60
CA ARG A 350 2.81 25.13 -5.39
C ARG A 350 1.49 25.06 -4.65
N ASN A 351 1.42 24.19 -3.65
CA ASN A 351 0.25 24.00 -2.82
C ASN A 351 0.66 23.72 -1.37
N ARG A 352 -0.34 23.69 -0.49
CA ARG A 352 -0.19 23.48 0.96
C ARG A 352 0.56 22.19 1.29
N GLU A 353 0.25 21.09 0.61
CA GLU A 353 0.83 19.77 0.87
C GLU A 353 2.32 19.75 0.52
N GLN A 354 2.72 20.37 -0.59
CA GLN A 354 4.13 20.56 -0.93
C GLN A 354 4.86 21.47 0.07
N ASN A 355 4.18 22.50 0.58
CA ASN A 355 4.76 23.38 1.61
C ASN A 355 5.01 22.59 2.91
N PHE A 356 4.06 21.72 3.31
CA PHE A 356 4.23 20.83 4.46
C PHE A 356 5.37 19.84 4.25
N ALA A 357 5.45 19.23 3.07
CA ALA A 357 6.54 18.32 2.70
C ALA A 357 7.91 19.01 2.79
N LEU A 358 8.06 20.24 2.27
CA LEU A 358 9.32 20.99 2.36
C LEU A 358 9.68 21.39 3.80
N ASN A 359 8.71 21.81 4.62
CA ASN A 359 8.97 22.06 6.05
C ASN A 359 9.51 20.81 6.74
N LEU A 360 8.99 19.63 6.40
CA LEU A 360 9.45 18.37 6.98
C LEU A 360 10.83 17.92 6.44
N LEU A 361 11.04 18.01 5.13
CA LEU A 361 12.30 17.64 4.46
C LEU A 361 13.47 18.51 4.92
N MET A 362 13.22 19.81 5.12
CA MET A 362 14.22 20.80 5.54
C MET A 362 14.40 20.90 7.06
N ASN A 363 13.58 20.20 7.86
CA ASN A 363 13.74 20.18 9.32
C ASN A 363 14.88 19.22 9.71
N PRO A 364 16.02 19.70 10.27
CA PRO A 364 17.13 18.84 10.66
C PRO A 364 16.79 17.91 11.84
N ASP A 365 15.78 18.23 12.64
CA ASP A 365 15.36 17.40 13.79
C ASP A 365 14.58 16.13 13.37
N CYS A 366 14.12 16.07 12.12
CA CYS A 366 13.42 14.91 11.56
C CYS A 366 14.38 13.99 10.80
N ASP A 367 14.78 12.88 11.42
CA ASP A 367 15.65 11.87 10.81
C ASP A 367 14.91 10.99 9.79
N PHE A 368 13.60 10.77 9.97
CA PHE A 368 12.81 9.86 9.13
C PHE A 368 11.58 10.55 8.54
N VAL A 369 11.52 10.64 7.21
CA VAL A 369 10.44 11.32 6.49
C VAL A 369 9.78 10.36 5.52
N THR A 370 8.45 10.32 5.53
CA THR A 370 7.67 9.56 4.53
C THR A 370 6.75 10.49 3.75
N LEU A 371 6.87 10.49 2.42
CA LEU A 371 5.98 11.22 1.54
C LEU A 371 5.17 10.23 0.70
N LEU A 372 3.85 10.21 0.92
CA LEU A 372 2.91 9.46 0.11
C LEU A 372 2.22 10.37 -0.89
N GLY A 373 1.77 9.83 -2.00
CA GLY A 373 0.91 10.57 -2.92
C GLY A 373 0.94 9.98 -4.31
N GLN A 374 -0.03 10.38 -5.13
CA GLN A 374 -0.14 9.94 -6.52
C GLN A 374 1.06 10.37 -7.37
N ALA A 375 1.23 9.78 -8.55
CA ALA A 375 2.25 10.24 -9.51
C ALA A 375 2.07 11.74 -9.82
N GLY A 376 3.15 12.49 -10.09
CA GLY A 376 3.05 13.92 -10.42
C GLY A 376 2.79 14.89 -9.24
N THR A 377 2.72 14.40 -7.99
CA THR A 377 2.63 15.24 -6.78
C THR A 377 3.93 15.96 -6.40
N GLY A 378 5.05 15.61 -7.06
CA GLY A 378 6.36 16.24 -6.86
C GLY A 378 7.24 15.62 -5.77
N LYS A 379 6.87 14.46 -5.20
CA LYS A 379 7.63 13.75 -4.14
C LYS A 379 9.15 13.70 -4.39
N THR A 380 9.55 13.11 -5.51
CA THR A 380 10.96 12.91 -5.88
C THR A 380 11.66 14.24 -6.14
N LEU A 381 10.99 15.18 -6.81
CA LEU A 381 11.52 16.53 -7.08
C LEU A 381 11.81 17.28 -5.77
N LEU A 382 10.84 17.32 -4.84
CA LEU A 382 10.99 18.02 -3.56
C LEU A 382 12.08 17.38 -2.69
N ALA A 383 12.13 16.05 -2.64
CA ALA A 383 13.16 15.32 -1.90
C ALA A 383 14.56 15.59 -2.46
N LEU A 384 14.71 15.64 -3.79
CA LEU A 384 15.98 15.95 -4.44
C LEU A 384 16.40 17.39 -4.21
N ALA A 385 15.49 18.35 -4.38
CA ALA A 385 15.76 19.75 -4.11
C ALA A 385 16.24 19.97 -2.66
N ALA A 386 15.52 19.38 -1.69
CA ALA A 386 15.90 19.43 -0.28
C ALA A 386 17.24 18.73 0.01
N GLY A 387 17.51 17.60 -0.65
CA GLY A 387 18.78 16.89 -0.53
C GLY A 387 19.95 17.70 -1.09
N LEU A 388 19.80 18.31 -2.27
CA LEU A 388 20.84 19.14 -2.90
C LEU A 388 21.13 20.38 -2.07
N ALA A 389 20.10 21.11 -1.62
CA ALA A 389 20.27 22.24 -0.72
C ALA A 389 21.01 21.84 0.57
N GLN A 390 20.68 20.66 1.14
CA GLN A 390 21.29 20.20 2.38
C GLN A 390 22.71 19.62 2.20
N VAL A 391 23.09 19.18 1.02
CA VAL A 391 24.44 18.65 0.72
C VAL A 391 25.38 19.72 0.19
N LEU A 392 24.91 20.61 -0.70
CA LEU A 392 25.74 21.57 -1.42
C LEU A 392 25.75 22.95 -0.75
N GLU A 393 24.60 23.45 -0.29
CA GLU A 393 24.49 24.80 0.29
C GLU A 393 24.80 24.78 1.80
N THR A 394 24.01 24.03 2.58
CA THR A 394 24.15 24.00 4.06
C THR A 394 25.20 23.01 4.54
N LYS A 395 25.60 22.05 3.70
CA LYS A 395 26.60 21.00 4.00
C LYS A 395 26.27 20.18 5.26
N THR A 396 24.99 20.02 5.54
CA THR A 396 24.48 19.18 6.64
C THR A 396 24.77 17.70 6.38
N TYR A 397 24.64 17.27 5.13
CA TYR A 397 24.95 15.91 4.70
C TYR A 397 26.10 15.90 3.68
N ASN A 398 26.84 14.81 3.63
CA ASN A 398 28.01 14.70 2.76
C ASN A 398 27.64 14.30 1.32
N GLU A 399 26.58 13.52 1.17
CA GLU A 399 26.22 12.83 -0.07
C GLU A 399 24.74 12.41 -0.05
N ILE A 400 24.11 12.41 -1.22
CA ILE A 400 22.77 11.87 -1.46
C ILE A 400 22.90 10.43 -1.95
N ILE A 401 22.23 9.50 -1.28
CA ILE A 401 22.12 8.12 -1.75
C ILE A 401 20.68 7.91 -2.21
N VAL A 402 20.49 7.36 -3.41
CA VAL A 402 19.17 7.06 -3.96
C VAL A 402 19.08 5.57 -4.21
N THR A 403 18.02 4.96 -3.73
CA THR A 403 17.70 3.56 -3.98
C THR A 403 16.26 3.44 -4.44
N ARG A 404 16.00 2.57 -5.42
CA ARG A 404 14.68 2.31 -5.97
C ARG A 404 14.41 0.81 -5.95
N VAL A 405 13.19 0.41 -5.60
CA VAL A 405 12.76 -0.98 -5.72
C VAL A 405 12.41 -1.26 -7.18
N THR A 406 13.16 -2.15 -7.82
CA THR A 406 12.81 -2.61 -9.17
C THR A 406 11.89 -3.82 -9.05
N VAL A 407 10.62 -3.66 -9.40
CA VAL A 407 9.71 -4.79 -9.65
C VAL A 407 9.69 -4.99 -11.17
N PRO A 408 10.11 -6.14 -11.71
CA PRO A 408 10.07 -6.37 -13.14
C PRO A 408 8.61 -6.39 -13.61
N VAL A 409 8.28 -5.53 -14.58
CA VAL A 409 6.99 -5.53 -15.25
C VAL A 409 7.12 -6.41 -16.49
N GLY A 410 6.82 -7.71 -16.36
CA GLY A 410 6.87 -8.68 -17.47
C GLY A 410 7.79 -9.87 -17.23
N GLU A 411 8.17 -10.59 -18.31
CA GLU A 411 9.19 -11.65 -18.23
C GLU A 411 10.49 -11.05 -17.72
N ASP A 412 11.04 -11.66 -16.66
CA ASP A 412 12.31 -11.29 -16.05
C ASP A 412 13.36 -11.19 -17.17
N ILE A 413 13.92 -10.00 -17.41
CA ILE A 413 14.84 -9.72 -18.55
C ILE A 413 16.19 -10.49 -18.36
N GLY A 414 16.24 -11.42 -17.41
CA GLY A 414 17.42 -12.08 -16.93
C GLY A 414 18.35 -11.09 -16.22
N PHE A 415 19.56 -11.55 -15.96
CA PHE A 415 20.61 -10.67 -15.46
C PHE A 415 21.07 -9.74 -16.58
N LEU A 416 20.76 -8.45 -16.50
CA LEU A 416 21.44 -7.42 -17.28
C LEU A 416 22.95 -7.51 -16.96
N PRO A 417 23.85 -7.84 -17.90
CA PRO A 417 25.29 -7.76 -17.65
C PRO A 417 25.70 -6.28 -17.56
N GLY A 418 26.54 -5.92 -16.60
CA GLY A 418 26.97 -4.52 -16.40
C GLY A 418 27.15 -4.14 -14.93
N THR A 419 27.59 -2.90 -14.73
CA THR A 419 27.71 -2.25 -13.42
C THR A 419 26.34 -2.07 -12.76
N GLU A 420 26.32 -1.83 -11.45
CA GLU A 420 25.08 -1.56 -10.71
C GLU A 420 24.30 -0.38 -11.30
N GLU A 421 25.01 0.64 -11.78
CA GLU A 421 24.43 1.84 -12.37
C GLU A 421 23.80 1.57 -13.74
N GLU A 422 24.49 0.84 -14.63
CA GLU A 422 23.96 0.44 -15.94
C GLU A 422 22.70 -0.43 -15.81
N LYS A 423 22.64 -1.31 -14.79
CA LYS A 423 21.47 -2.14 -14.50
C LYS A 423 20.27 -1.33 -14.02
N MET A 424 20.53 -0.25 -13.30
CA MET A 424 19.50 0.66 -12.80
C MET A 424 19.09 1.68 -13.86
N GLY A 425 19.88 1.87 -14.91
CA GLY A 425 19.71 2.87 -15.98
C GLY A 425 18.28 3.02 -16.52
N PRO A 426 17.56 1.95 -16.90
CA PRO A 426 16.18 2.07 -17.39
C PRO A 426 15.21 2.72 -16.39
N TRP A 427 15.49 2.60 -15.10
CA TRP A 427 14.68 3.12 -14.01
C TRP A 427 15.09 4.53 -13.58
N MET A 428 16.20 5.05 -14.10
CA MET A 428 16.77 6.35 -13.73
C MET A 428 16.34 7.50 -14.66
N GLY A 429 15.68 7.22 -15.80
CA GLY A 429 15.21 8.28 -16.70
C GLY A 429 14.37 9.36 -16.00
N ALA A 430 13.36 8.94 -15.21
CA ALA A 430 12.54 9.88 -14.43
C ALA A 430 13.34 10.63 -13.34
N PHE A 431 14.45 10.07 -12.87
CA PHE A 431 15.33 10.72 -11.92
C PHE A 431 16.19 11.80 -12.61
N ASP A 432 16.77 11.47 -13.77
CA ASP A 432 17.53 12.41 -14.60
C ASP A 432 16.65 13.58 -15.08
N ASP A 433 15.39 13.33 -15.44
CA ASP A 433 14.42 14.38 -15.79
C ASP A 433 14.23 15.39 -14.65
N ASN A 434 14.13 14.91 -13.40
CA ASN A 434 14.02 15.78 -12.23
C ASN A 434 15.31 16.58 -12.00
N LEU A 435 16.48 15.98 -12.22
CA LEU A 435 17.75 16.71 -12.14
C LEU A 435 17.86 17.78 -13.23
N GLU A 436 17.36 17.54 -14.44
CA GLU A 436 17.32 18.55 -15.49
C GLU A 436 16.48 19.77 -15.09
N VAL A 437 15.32 19.55 -14.45
CA VAL A 437 14.49 20.64 -13.91
C VAL A 437 15.26 21.43 -12.85
N LEU A 438 15.97 20.75 -11.95
CA LEU A 438 16.76 21.38 -10.87
C LEU A 438 18.01 22.10 -11.37
N ASN A 439 18.48 21.80 -12.59
CA ASN A 439 19.63 22.47 -13.21
C ASN A 439 19.24 23.72 -14.00
N LYS A 440 17.95 23.92 -14.30
CA LYS A 440 17.46 25.09 -15.07
C LYS A 440 17.40 26.38 -14.25
N SER A 441 17.56 26.32 -12.93
CA SER A 441 17.51 27.51 -12.06
C SER A 441 18.72 28.43 -12.19
N ASP A 442 19.85 27.96 -12.74
CA ASP A 442 21.05 28.77 -13.02
C ASP A 442 21.04 29.30 -14.47
N SER A 443 20.20 30.30 -14.72
CA SER A 443 20.14 31.00 -16.01
C SER A 443 21.37 31.87 -16.29
N ASP A 444 22.11 32.27 -15.25
CA ASP A 444 23.22 33.25 -15.35
C ASP A 444 24.61 32.62 -15.58
N ALA A 445 24.75 31.30 -15.44
CA ALA A 445 25.98 30.59 -15.77
C ALA A 445 25.99 30.22 -17.27
N GLY A 446 27.04 30.61 -18.00
CA GLY A 446 27.28 30.14 -19.37
C GLY A 446 27.40 28.61 -19.46
N GLU A 447 27.41 28.04 -20.68
CA GLU A 447 27.42 26.57 -20.90
C GLU A 447 28.48 25.81 -20.08
N TRP A 448 29.66 26.40 -19.92
CA TRP A 448 30.75 25.82 -19.13
C TRP A 448 30.47 25.78 -17.62
N GLY A 449 29.83 26.82 -17.07
CA GLY A 449 29.43 26.86 -15.66
C GLY A 449 28.30 25.88 -15.34
N ARG A 450 27.38 25.66 -16.29
CA ARG A 450 26.33 24.64 -16.17
C ARG A 450 26.90 23.23 -16.18
N ALA A 451 27.86 22.94 -17.07
CA ALA A 451 28.51 21.63 -17.13
C ALA A 451 29.28 21.32 -15.82
N ALA A 452 30.04 22.27 -15.30
CA ALA A 452 30.77 22.10 -14.04
C ALA A 452 29.84 21.89 -12.83
N THR A 453 28.71 22.62 -12.80
CA THR A 453 27.68 22.48 -11.75
C THR A 453 26.99 21.11 -11.85
N GLN A 454 26.70 20.65 -13.06
CA GLN A 454 26.10 19.34 -13.31
C GLN A 454 27.03 18.20 -12.89
N ASP A 455 28.33 18.30 -13.18
CA ASP A 455 29.33 17.31 -12.75
C ASP A 455 29.47 17.29 -11.22
N LEU A 456 29.43 18.46 -10.57
CA LEU A 456 29.46 18.56 -9.12
C LEU A 456 28.22 17.89 -8.49
N ILE A 457 27.03 18.17 -9.00
CA ILE A 457 25.78 17.55 -8.54
C ILE A 457 25.84 16.03 -8.69
N ARG A 458 26.21 15.54 -9.89
CA ARG A 458 26.34 14.10 -10.17
C ARG A 458 27.37 13.43 -9.27
N SER A 459 28.46 14.11 -8.93
CA SER A 459 29.47 13.57 -8.02
C SER A 459 28.94 13.30 -6.61
N ARG A 460 27.93 14.07 -6.16
CA ARG A 460 27.32 14.01 -4.82
C ARG A 460 26.10 13.11 -4.73
N ILE A 461 25.61 12.59 -5.84
CA ILE A 461 24.48 11.65 -5.89
C ILE A 461 25.05 10.26 -6.17
N LYS A 462 24.67 9.27 -5.36
CA LYS A 462 25.02 7.85 -5.57
C LYS A 462 23.76 7.02 -5.68
N ILE A 463 23.57 6.41 -6.85
CA ILE A 463 22.51 5.43 -7.07
C ILE A 463 23.01 4.08 -6.57
N LYS A 464 22.25 3.43 -5.69
CA LYS A 464 22.58 2.14 -5.08
C LYS A 464 21.37 1.21 -5.06
N SER A 465 21.62 -0.07 -5.29
CA SER A 465 20.60 -1.12 -5.13
C SER A 465 20.33 -1.41 -3.65
N LEU A 466 19.17 -1.96 -3.35
CA LEU A 466 18.79 -2.39 -2.01
C LEU A 466 19.77 -3.43 -1.42
N ASN A 467 20.38 -4.27 -2.25
CA ASN A 467 21.34 -5.27 -1.81
C ASN A 467 22.64 -4.65 -1.30
N PHE A 468 23.07 -3.54 -1.88
CA PHE A 468 24.26 -2.79 -1.44
C PHE A 468 24.12 -2.23 -0.02
N MET A 469 22.88 -1.95 0.40
CA MET A 469 22.57 -1.37 1.70
C MET A 469 22.76 -2.36 2.86
N ARG A 470 22.75 -3.66 2.58
CA ARG A 470 22.86 -4.71 3.61
C ARG A 470 24.27 -4.73 4.22
N GLY A 471 24.33 -4.81 5.55
CA GLY A 471 25.59 -4.94 6.29
C GLY A 471 26.40 -3.63 6.42
N ARG A 472 25.88 -2.50 5.94
CA ARG A 472 26.54 -1.18 6.05
C ARG A 472 25.92 -0.33 7.16
N THR A 473 26.57 0.79 7.49
CA THR A 473 26.01 1.86 8.32
C THR A 473 26.28 3.17 7.60
N PHE A 474 25.25 3.99 7.42
CA PHE A 474 25.35 5.29 6.76
C PHE A 474 25.48 6.38 7.81
N VAL A 475 26.41 7.31 7.64
CA VAL A 475 26.67 8.42 8.59
C VAL A 475 26.71 9.71 7.79
N ASN A 476 26.01 10.74 8.26
CA ASN A 476 25.92 12.04 7.57
C ASN A 476 25.47 11.92 6.11
N LYS A 477 24.45 11.08 5.84
CA LYS A 477 23.90 10.84 4.49
C LYS A 477 22.45 11.32 4.38
N PHE A 478 22.08 11.75 3.18
CA PHE A 478 20.69 11.98 2.81
C PHE A 478 20.22 10.82 1.92
N LEU A 479 19.47 9.88 2.50
CA LEU A 479 19.08 8.63 1.83
C LEU A 479 17.63 8.73 1.33
N ILE A 480 17.43 8.64 0.02
CA ILE A 480 16.12 8.59 -0.62
C ILE A 480 15.83 7.14 -1.03
N ILE A 481 14.69 6.63 -0.58
CA ILE A 481 14.13 5.32 -0.95
C ILE A 481 12.89 5.60 -1.79
N ASP A 482 13.00 5.47 -3.11
CA ASP A 482 11.91 5.70 -4.06
C ASP A 482 11.16 4.40 -4.38
N GLU A 483 9.90 4.53 -4.76
CA GLU A 483 8.94 3.40 -4.92
C GLU A 483 8.87 2.50 -3.68
N ALA A 484 8.91 3.10 -2.49
CA ALA A 484 8.99 2.38 -1.24
C ALA A 484 7.74 1.53 -0.94
N GLN A 485 6.62 1.75 -1.63
CA GLN A 485 5.41 0.93 -1.50
C GLN A 485 5.66 -0.54 -1.88
N ASN A 486 6.66 -0.79 -2.73
CA ASN A 486 7.04 -2.13 -3.19
C ASN A 486 7.98 -2.86 -2.21
N LEU A 487 8.32 -2.24 -1.07
CA LEU A 487 9.10 -2.89 -0.01
C LEU A 487 8.18 -3.65 0.94
N THR A 488 8.62 -4.82 1.40
CA THR A 488 8.03 -5.50 2.56
C THR A 488 8.43 -4.82 3.87
N PRO A 489 7.69 -4.99 4.98
CA PRO A 489 8.07 -4.47 6.30
C PRO A 489 9.47 -4.92 6.76
N LYS A 490 9.86 -6.16 6.41
CA LYS A 490 11.18 -6.72 6.74
C LYS A 490 12.30 -6.00 5.97
N GLN A 491 12.09 -5.73 4.68
CA GLN A 491 13.06 -4.97 3.87
C GLN A 491 13.16 -3.53 4.37
N MET A 492 12.03 -2.88 4.62
CA MET A 492 12.00 -1.52 5.16
C MET A 492 12.77 -1.43 6.49
N LYS A 493 12.49 -2.33 7.44
CA LYS A 493 13.26 -2.44 8.70
C LYS A 493 14.76 -2.62 8.46
N THR A 494 15.12 -3.45 7.48
CA THR A 494 16.53 -3.72 7.14
C THR A 494 17.26 -2.50 6.59
N LEU A 495 16.55 -1.59 5.89
CA LEU A 495 17.11 -0.35 5.37
C LEU A 495 17.18 0.74 6.45
N VAL A 496 16.08 0.96 7.15
CA VAL A 496 15.99 2.05 8.16
C VAL A 496 16.99 1.85 9.29
N THR A 497 17.21 0.61 9.73
CA THR A 497 18.21 0.28 10.78
C THR A 497 19.67 0.47 10.34
N ARG A 498 19.92 0.93 9.12
CA ARG A 498 21.27 1.24 8.60
C ARG A 498 21.61 2.72 8.74
N ALA A 499 20.65 3.58 9.10
CA ALA A 499 20.94 4.96 9.47
C ALA A 499 21.77 4.98 10.77
N GLY A 500 23.00 5.43 10.64
CA GLY A 500 23.83 5.89 11.74
C GLY A 500 23.65 7.40 11.97
N PRO A 501 24.43 7.98 12.90
CA PRO A 501 24.27 9.38 13.31
C PRO A 501 24.31 10.37 12.14
N GLY A 502 23.46 11.40 12.24
CA GLY A 502 23.36 12.45 11.23
C GLY A 502 22.84 11.97 9.86
N THR A 503 22.21 10.80 9.78
CA THR A 503 21.59 10.33 8.52
C THR A 503 20.11 10.61 8.53
N LYS A 504 19.62 11.24 7.45
CA LYS A 504 18.20 11.41 7.18
C LYS A 504 17.75 10.41 6.13
N ILE A 505 16.64 9.70 6.38
CA ILE A 505 16.01 8.76 5.45
C ILE A 505 14.67 9.33 5.00
N ILE A 506 14.45 9.29 3.69
CA ILE A 506 13.25 9.78 3.03
C ILE A 506 12.65 8.63 2.22
N CYS A 507 11.49 8.14 2.62
CA CYS A 507 10.74 7.14 1.85
C CYS A 507 9.66 7.83 1.01
N LEU A 508 9.69 7.60 -0.29
CA LEU A 508 8.73 8.12 -1.25
C LEU A 508 7.91 6.96 -1.81
N GLY A 509 6.61 7.14 -2.00
CA GLY A 509 5.82 6.11 -2.66
C GLY A 509 4.38 6.49 -2.96
N ASN A 510 3.70 5.58 -3.64
CA ASN A 510 2.27 5.66 -3.95
C ASN A 510 1.59 4.34 -3.59
N ILE A 511 0.81 4.30 -2.50
CA ILE A 511 0.18 3.07 -2.03
C ILE A 511 -0.85 2.52 -3.04
N ALA A 512 -1.48 3.39 -3.84
CA ALA A 512 -2.39 2.99 -4.91
C ALA A 512 -1.68 2.32 -6.10
N GLN A 513 -0.35 2.35 -6.14
CA GLN A 513 0.47 1.81 -7.24
C GLN A 513 1.50 0.82 -6.70
N ILE A 514 1.03 -0.27 -6.12
CA ILE A 514 1.87 -1.41 -5.74
C ILE A 514 2.06 -2.29 -6.98
N ASP A 515 3.28 -2.37 -7.47
CA ASP A 515 3.60 -3.09 -8.71
C ASP A 515 3.76 -4.61 -8.48
N THR A 516 3.97 -5.02 -7.23
CA THR A 516 4.19 -6.44 -6.88
C THR A 516 2.89 -7.14 -6.45
N PRO A 517 2.57 -8.31 -7.03
CA PRO A 517 1.35 -9.05 -6.68
C PRO A 517 1.38 -9.66 -5.27
N TYR A 518 2.52 -9.59 -4.58
CA TYR A 518 2.72 -10.15 -3.24
C TYR A 518 2.48 -9.14 -2.11
N LEU A 519 2.22 -7.87 -2.45
CA LEU A 519 1.94 -6.82 -1.49
C LEU A 519 0.58 -6.20 -1.77
N THR A 520 -0.01 -5.68 -0.70
CA THR A 520 -1.27 -4.94 -0.64
C THR A 520 -1.03 -3.67 0.17
N GLU A 521 -1.98 -2.74 0.15
CA GLU A 521 -1.87 -1.49 0.90
C GLU A 521 -1.55 -1.72 2.39
N GLY A 522 -2.24 -2.68 3.03
CA GLY A 522 -2.03 -3.05 4.43
C GLY A 522 -0.77 -3.88 4.71
N SER A 523 -0.20 -4.55 3.71
CA SER A 523 1.02 -5.37 3.86
C SER A 523 2.29 -4.68 3.37
N SER A 524 2.17 -3.51 2.75
CA SER A 524 3.31 -2.70 2.33
C SER A 524 4.17 -2.26 3.51
N GLY A 525 5.48 -2.34 3.32
CA GLY A 525 6.48 -1.84 4.26
C GLY A 525 6.39 -0.34 4.47
N LEU A 526 5.91 0.41 3.48
CA LEU A 526 5.71 1.86 3.58
C LEU A 526 4.55 2.21 4.53
N THR A 527 3.40 1.57 4.35
CA THR A 527 2.26 1.67 5.27
C THR A 527 2.65 1.28 6.70
N TYR A 528 3.38 0.17 6.83
CA TYR A 528 3.85 -0.32 8.12
C TYR A 528 4.73 0.71 8.85
N VAL A 529 5.67 1.39 8.18
CA VAL A 529 6.51 2.39 8.86
C VAL A 529 5.76 3.68 9.14
N VAL A 530 4.83 4.11 8.29
CA VAL A 530 3.99 5.29 8.58
C VAL A 530 3.23 5.08 9.89
N ASP A 531 2.60 3.92 10.07
CA ASP A 531 1.86 3.60 11.29
C ASP A 531 2.77 3.50 12.53
N ARG A 532 3.96 2.91 12.40
CA ARG A 532 4.88 2.69 13.53
C ARG A 532 5.68 3.92 13.93
N PHE A 533 5.89 4.86 13.02
CA PHE A 533 6.67 6.08 13.27
C PHE A 533 5.77 7.28 13.62
N LYS A 534 4.45 7.22 13.37
CA LYS A 534 3.55 8.34 13.71
C LYS A 534 3.67 8.73 15.19
N GLY A 535 3.82 10.04 15.43
CA GLY A 535 4.00 10.60 16.76
C GLY A 535 5.42 10.51 17.34
N TRP A 536 6.38 9.87 16.67
CA TRP A 536 7.78 9.96 17.08
C TRP A 536 8.37 11.32 16.67
N SER A 537 9.02 12.00 17.63
CA SER A 537 9.51 13.38 17.49
C SER A 537 10.52 13.61 16.37
N HIS A 538 11.24 12.57 15.96
CA HIS A 538 12.23 12.64 14.89
C HIS A 538 11.73 12.06 13.57
N SER A 539 10.41 11.93 13.41
CA SER A 539 9.83 11.53 12.14
C SER A 539 8.60 12.34 11.78
N GLY A 540 8.34 12.42 10.48
CA GLY A 540 7.08 12.95 10.00
C GLY A 540 6.62 12.27 8.74
N HIS A 541 5.35 12.47 8.47
CA HIS A 541 4.67 11.92 7.33
C HIS A 541 3.80 13.00 6.69
N VAL A 542 3.70 13.00 5.36
CA VAL A 542 2.76 13.82 4.60
C VAL A 542 2.21 13.00 3.43
N THR A 543 0.90 12.93 3.31
CA THR A 543 0.21 12.46 2.10
C THR A 543 -0.11 13.66 1.21
N LEU A 544 0.43 13.65 -0.01
CA LEU A 544 0.12 14.58 -1.09
C LEU A 544 -1.04 14.00 -1.90
N ALA A 545 -2.25 14.48 -1.61
CA ALA A 545 -3.48 14.04 -2.26
C ALA A 545 -3.68 14.73 -3.63
N ARG A 546 -3.21 15.96 -3.81
CA ARG A 546 -3.41 16.74 -5.05
C ARG A 546 -2.13 16.82 -5.87
N GLY A 547 -2.19 16.29 -7.09
CA GLY A 547 -1.15 16.45 -8.10
C GLY A 547 -1.20 17.83 -8.77
N GLU A 548 -0.05 18.33 -9.20
CA GLU A 548 0.05 19.50 -10.09
C GLU A 548 0.23 18.98 -11.52
N ARG A 549 -0.76 18.23 -12.02
CA ARG A 549 -0.66 17.56 -13.31
C ARG A 549 -1.19 18.43 -14.44
N SER A 550 -0.92 18.00 -15.67
CA SER A 550 -1.61 18.54 -16.83
C SER A 550 -3.06 18.09 -16.84
N ARG A 551 -3.95 18.89 -17.45
CA ARG A 551 -5.39 18.56 -17.58
C ARG A 551 -5.65 17.15 -18.12
N LEU A 552 -4.76 16.63 -18.96
CA LEU A 552 -4.85 15.28 -19.53
C LEU A 552 -4.59 14.19 -18.48
N ALA A 553 -3.55 14.36 -17.66
CA ALA A 553 -3.16 13.36 -16.67
C ALA A 553 -4.05 13.37 -15.42
N ASP A 554 -4.73 14.48 -15.13
CA ASP A 554 -5.83 14.51 -14.17
C ASP A 554 -7.03 13.72 -14.70
N HIS A 555 -7.52 14.06 -15.91
CA HIS A 555 -8.67 13.37 -16.50
C HIS A 555 -8.43 11.86 -16.66
N ALA A 556 -7.23 11.46 -17.10
CA ALA A 556 -6.87 10.05 -17.24
C ALA A 556 -6.89 9.28 -15.90
N SER A 557 -6.54 9.94 -14.79
CA SER A 557 -6.55 9.32 -13.45
C SER A 557 -7.95 9.07 -12.91
N ASP A 558 -8.93 9.86 -13.37
CA ASP A 558 -10.32 9.74 -12.93
C ASP A 558 -11.10 8.70 -13.74
N VAL A 559 -10.67 8.42 -14.99
CA VAL A 559 -11.43 7.60 -15.95
C VAL A 559 -10.79 6.24 -16.30
N LEU A 560 -9.53 6.01 -15.96
CA LEU A 560 -8.79 4.75 -16.15
C LEU A 560 -8.50 4.10 -14.81
#